data_AF-A0A820UBZ1-F1
#
_entry.id   AF-A0A820UBZ1-F1
#
_cell.length_a   1.000
_cell.length_b   1.000
_cell.length_c   1.000
_cell.angle_alpha   90.00
_cell.angle_beta   90.00
_cell.angle_gamma   90.00
#
_symmetry.space_group_name_H-M   'P 1'
#
loop_
_entity.id
_entity.type
_entity.pdbx_description
1 polymer ?
#
loop_
_entity_poly.entity_id
_entity_poly.type
_entity_poly.pdbx_seq_one_letter_code
_entity_poly.pdbx_strand_id
1 'polypeptide(L)'
;MCSQKVTYADYKFFFTKQDTIIDQTETNLVALRRTIYLTIQSSIGAEECAHKLLKMNLRPGQEMELCQMILDSCAQQRTYERFFGLLAQRFCLLKKEYIECFEKVFQDQYEIVHRLENVKLRNVAKFFAHLLVTDAISWGVLRCIILTEEDTTSSSRVYIKNLFLELAEFLGLTKLNNRLTDPTLAEYFDGLFPRDNPKNTRFSINFFTSIGLGGLT
;
A
#
# COMPACT_ATOMS: atom_id res chain seq x y z
N MET A 1 51.07 18.23 52.53
CA MET A 1 51.32 17.16 51.53
C MET A 1 50.00 16.44 51.33
N CYS A 2 49.37 16.30 50.17
CA CYS A 2 49.75 16.53 48.78
C CYS A 2 48.46 16.89 48.02
N SER A 3 48.42 18.03 47.32
CA SER A 3 47.37 18.32 46.35
C SER A 3 47.53 17.37 45.17
N GLN A 4 46.57 16.48 44.93
CA GLN A 4 46.42 15.84 43.62
C GLN A 4 45.68 16.82 42.71
N LYS A 5 46.42 17.44 41.80
CA LYS A 5 45.87 18.23 40.70
C LYS A 5 45.25 17.27 39.69
N VAL A 6 43.92 17.28 39.57
CA VAL A 6 43.22 16.70 38.41
C VAL A 6 43.68 17.50 37.19
N THR A 7 44.25 16.82 36.20
CA THR A 7 44.82 17.50 35.03
C THR A 7 43.79 17.65 33.92
N TYR A 8 43.91 18.68 33.09
CA TYR A 8 43.03 18.91 31.92
C TYR A 8 42.96 17.73 30.93
N ALA A 9 43.91 16.78 31.00
CA ALA A 9 43.88 15.54 30.24
C ALA A 9 42.79 14.56 30.73
N ASP A 10 42.49 14.55 32.03
CA ASP A 10 41.48 13.67 32.63
C ASP A 10 40.06 14.07 32.22
N TYR A 11 39.82 15.38 32.01
CA TYR A 11 38.55 15.90 31.50
C TYR A 11 38.28 15.56 30.02
N LYS A 12 39.34 15.40 29.20
CA LYS A 12 39.19 14.98 27.79
C LYS A 12 38.88 13.48 27.65
N PHE A 13 39.33 12.65 28.59
CA PHE A 13 39.09 11.21 28.56
C PHE A 13 37.65 10.83 28.91
N PHE A 14 36.94 11.68 29.68
CA PHE A 14 35.53 11.45 30.03
C PHE A 14 34.54 11.88 28.94
N PHE A 15 34.97 12.64 27.93
CA PHE A 15 34.06 13.21 26.90
C PHE A 15 33.99 12.39 25.59
N THR A 16 34.62 11.21 25.52
CA THR A 16 34.62 10.36 24.30
C THR A 16 33.78 9.09 24.42
N LYS A 17 32.89 8.97 25.41
CA LYS A 17 31.76 8.05 25.30
C LYS A 17 30.59 8.84 24.73
N GLN A 18 30.44 8.78 23.40
CA GLN A 18 29.13 8.96 22.80
C GLN A 18 28.26 7.81 23.31
N ASP A 19 27.59 8.05 24.43
CA ASP A 19 26.44 7.24 24.81
C ASP A 19 25.44 7.40 23.67
N THR A 20 25.33 6.36 22.86
CA THR A 20 24.33 6.27 21.80
C THR A 20 22.99 6.30 22.50
N ILE A 21 22.34 7.47 22.48
CA ILE A 21 20.98 7.61 23.00
C ILE A 21 20.09 6.77 22.09
N ILE A 22 19.73 5.57 22.55
CA ILE A 22 18.78 4.70 21.87
C ILE A 22 17.40 5.26 22.20
N ASP A 23 16.81 5.98 21.24
CA ASP A 23 15.45 6.47 21.34
C ASP A 23 14.47 5.28 21.29
N GLN A 24 13.98 4.86 22.47
CA GLN A 24 12.94 3.84 22.59
C GLN A 24 11.53 4.42 22.39
N THR A 25 11.40 5.73 22.25
CA THR A 25 10.13 6.39 22.01
C THR A 25 10.03 6.62 20.52
N GLU A 26 9.05 6.04 19.83
CA GLU A 26 8.84 6.24 18.38
C GLU A 26 8.42 7.69 18.01
N THR A 27 8.76 8.69 18.84
CA THR A 27 8.39 10.10 18.76
C THR A 27 8.74 10.72 17.41
N ASN A 28 9.90 10.37 16.85
CA ASN A 28 10.31 10.84 15.53
C ASN A 28 9.40 10.31 14.40
N LEU A 29 8.96 9.05 14.49
CA LEU A 29 8.03 8.45 13.53
C LEU A 29 6.61 9.03 13.70
N VAL A 30 6.14 9.19 14.93
CA VAL A 30 4.84 9.81 15.22
C VAL A 30 4.79 11.25 14.71
N ALA A 31 5.86 12.01 14.89
CA ALA A 31 5.98 13.36 14.35
C ALA A 31 5.92 13.37 12.81
N LEU A 32 6.65 12.45 12.16
CA LEU A 32 6.63 12.30 10.70
C LEU A 32 5.22 11.99 10.19
N ARG A 33 4.56 10.98 10.76
CA ARG A 33 3.18 10.59 10.43
C ARG A 33 2.22 11.76 10.54
N ARG A 34 2.31 12.52 11.63
CA ARG A 34 1.49 13.72 11.84
C ARG A 34 1.72 14.78 10.77
N THR A 35 2.98 15.05 10.42
CA THR A 35 3.31 16.04 9.39
C THR A 35 2.82 15.61 8.01
N ILE A 36 2.97 14.33 7.64
CA ILE A 36 2.44 13.79 6.37
C ILE A 36 0.92 13.96 6.33
N TYR A 37 0.22 13.53 7.39
CA TYR A 37 -1.24 13.62 7.48
C TYR A 37 -1.72 15.08 7.34
N LEU A 38 -1.12 16.02 8.08
CA LEU A 38 -1.48 17.43 8.00
C LEU A 38 -1.19 18.03 6.61
N THR A 39 -0.13 17.57 5.95
CA THR A 39 0.20 18.00 4.58
C THR A 39 -0.83 17.52 3.58
N ILE A 40 -1.29 16.26 3.71
CA ILE A 40 -2.37 15.70 2.89
C ILE A 40 -3.66 16.49 3.11
N GLN A 41 -4.09 16.67 4.36
CA GLN A 41 -5.35 17.34 4.70
C GLN A 41 -5.40 18.83 4.30
N SER A 42 -4.25 19.50 4.25
CA SER A 42 -4.15 20.92 3.87
C SER A 42 -3.94 21.14 2.37
N SER A 43 -3.89 20.09 1.56
CA SER A 43 -3.66 20.18 0.13
C SER A 43 -4.97 20.05 -0.65
N ILE A 44 -5.13 20.85 -1.70
CA ILE A 44 -6.34 20.83 -2.52
C ILE A 44 -6.18 19.84 -3.68
N GLY A 45 -4.97 19.79 -4.26
CA GLY A 45 -4.67 18.96 -5.43
C GLY A 45 -3.53 17.97 -5.19
N ALA A 46 -3.56 16.85 -5.91
CA ALA A 46 -2.55 15.78 -5.78
C ALA A 46 -1.15 16.28 -6.16
N GLU A 47 -1.01 17.10 -7.21
CA GLU A 47 0.29 17.68 -7.62
C GLU A 47 0.86 18.63 -6.55
N GLU A 48 0.01 19.48 -5.97
CA GLU A 48 0.41 20.38 -4.89
C GLU A 48 0.86 19.59 -3.66
N CYS A 49 0.10 18.55 -3.29
CA CYS A 49 0.42 17.67 -2.18
C CYS A 49 1.76 16.95 -2.40
N ALA A 50 1.95 16.35 -3.58
CA ALA A 50 3.20 15.69 -3.95
C ALA A 50 4.39 16.65 -3.84
N HIS A 51 4.26 17.87 -4.35
CA HIS A 51 5.31 18.89 -4.25
C HIS A 51 5.65 19.26 -2.80
N LYS A 52 4.63 19.41 -1.93
CA LYS A 52 4.85 19.69 -0.51
C LYS A 52 5.54 18.52 0.20
N LEU A 53 5.09 17.29 -0.05
CA LEU A 53 5.66 16.08 0.53
C LEU A 53 7.09 15.84 0.09
N LEU A 54 7.44 16.10 -1.17
CA LEU A 54 8.82 15.97 -1.68
C LEU A 54 9.80 16.98 -1.06
N LYS A 55 9.31 18.11 -0.55
CA LYS A 55 10.13 19.09 0.18
C LYS A 55 10.39 18.67 1.63
N MET A 56 9.63 17.72 2.16
CA MET A 56 9.96 17.08 3.43
C MET A 56 11.16 16.18 3.13
N ASN A 57 12.37 16.56 3.58
CA ASN A 57 13.58 15.77 3.39
C ASN A 57 13.46 14.42 4.11
N LEU A 58 12.81 13.44 3.49
CA LEU A 58 12.65 12.09 4.01
C LEU A 58 14.01 11.43 4.12
N ARG A 59 14.25 10.77 5.25
CA ARG A 59 15.45 9.94 5.41
C ARG A 59 15.26 8.65 4.60
N PRO A 60 16.35 8.08 4.06
CA PRO A 60 16.28 6.76 3.43
C PRO A 60 15.62 5.74 4.37
N GLY A 61 14.62 5.02 3.87
CA GLY A 61 13.81 4.06 4.61
C GLY A 61 12.48 4.60 5.12
N GLN A 62 12.22 5.91 5.05
CA GLN A 62 10.95 6.52 5.44
C GLN A 62 9.92 6.56 4.30
N GLU A 63 10.31 6.17 3.08
CA GLU A 63 9.44 6.11 1.91
C GLU A 63 8.28 5.13 2.12
N MET A 64 8.54 4.00 2.78
CA MET A 64 7.50 3.03 3.15
C MET A 64 6.45 3.66 4.06
N GLU A 65 6.89 4.41 5.07
CA GLU A 65 6.02 5.10 6.01
C GLU A 65 5.17 6.16 5.30
N LEU A 66 5.74 6.86 4.30
CA LEU A 66 4.99 7.78 3.46
C LEU A 66 3.88 7.06 2.67
N CYS A 67 4.20 5.95 2.00
CA CYS A 67 3.23 5.14 1.25
C CYS A 67 2.10 4.62 2.15
N GLN A 68 2.44 4.11 3.33
CA GLN A 68 1.48 3.65 4.33
C GLN A 68 0.57 4.78 4.80
N MET A 69 1.13 5.95 5.14
CA MET A 69 0.35 7.11 5.57
C MET A 69 -0.60 7.65 4.49
N ILE A 70 -0.21 7.60 3.21
CA ILE A 70 -1.10 7.95 2.08
C ILE A 70 -2.29 6.98 2.04
N LEU A 71 -2.03 5.67 2.15
CA LEU A 71 -3.08 4.66 2.11
C LEU A 71 -4.00 4.74 3.34
N ASP A 72 -3.45 4.87 4.54
CA ASP A 72 -4.23 4.98 5.77
C ASP A 72 -5.14 6.22 5.76
N SER A 73 -4.62 7.33 5.24
CA SER A 73 -5.41 8.56 5.05
C SER A 73 -6.56 8.35 4.05
N CYS A 74 -6.34 7.55 3.00
CA CYS A 74 -7.37 7.16 2.03
C CYS A 74 -8.42 6.24 2.67
N ALA A 75 -7.97 5.23 3.43
CA ALA A 75 -8.83 4.24 4.07
C ALA A 75 -9.78 4.89 5.08
N GLN A 76 -9.36 5.95 5.77
CA GLN A 76 -10.16 6.67 6.76
C GLN A 76 -11.25 7.59 6.15
N GLN A 77 -11.22 7.87 4.85
CA GLN A 77 -12.23 8.70 4.22
C GLN A 77 -13.62 8.04 4.25
N ARG A 78 -14.68 8.85 4.32
CA ARG A 78 -16.07 8.34 4.26
C ARG A 78 -16.38 7.74 2.88
N THR A 79 -15.80 8.34 1.84
CA THR A 79 -15.92 7.95 0.44
C THR A 79 -14.55 8.02 -0.21
N TYR A 80 -14.30 7.13 -1.17
CA TYR A 80 -13.04 7.16 -1.92
C TYR A 80 -12.93 8.46 -2.72
N GLU A 81 -11.78 9.11 -2.59
CA GLU A 81 -11.42 10.30 -3.36
C GLU A 81 -10.29 9.97 -4.32
N ARG A 82 -10.48 10.29 -5.61
CA ARG A 82 -9.48 10.06 -6.67
C ARG A 82 -8.15 10.77 -6.40
N PHE A 83 -8.15 11.80 -5.56
CA PHE A 83 -6.96 12.48 -5.06
C PHE A 83 -5.87 11.50 -4.60
N PHE A 84 -6.22 10.46 -3.83
CA PHE A 84 -5.25 9.52 -3.27
C PHE A 84 -4.59 8.64 -4.35
N GLY A 85 -5.38 8.12 -5.29
CA GLY A 85 -4.85 7.33 -6.42
C GLY A 85 -3.91 8.16 -7.30
N LEU A 86 -4.28 9.42 -7.58
CA LEU A 86 -3.41 10.35 -8.34
C LEU A 86 -2.12 10.69 -7.59
N LEU A 87 -2.20 10.93 -6.28
CA LEU A 87 -1.03 11.22 -5.46
C LEU A 87 -0.06 10.04 -5.46
N ALA A 88 -0.55 8.82 -5.21
CA ALA A 88 0.27 7.62 -5.21
C ALA A 88 0.87 7.31 -6.59
N GLN A 89 0.07 7.44 -7.65
CA GLN A 89 0.56 7.34 -9.04
C GLN A 89 1.70 8.32 -9.31
N ARG A 90 1.59 9.56 -8.81
CA ARG A 90 2.64 10.57 -8.97
C ARG A 90 3.95 10.13 -8.32
N PHE A 91 3.89 9.55 -7.12
CA PHE A 91 5.08 9.00 -6.45
C PHE A 91 5.69 7.83 -7.22
N CYS A 92 4.88 6.89 -7.71
CA CYS A 92 5.35 5.78 -8.55
C CYS A 92 6.08 6.27 -9.82
N LEU A 93 5.63 7.36 -10.43
CA LEU A 93 6.26 7.95 -11.62
C LEU A 93 7.59 8.67 -11.32
N LEU A 94 7.83 9.07 -10.08
CA LEU A 94 9.03 9.83 -9.70
C LEU A 94 10.24 8.93 -9.46
N LYS A 95 10.03 7.81 -8.75
CA LYS A 95 11.08 6.95 -8.23
C LYS A 95 10.60 5.51 -8.11
N LYS A 96 11.43 4.55 -8.53
CA LYS A 96 11.09 3.12 -8.51
C LYS A 96 10.89 2.59 -7.09
N GLU A 97 11.58 3.20 -6.13
CA GLU A 97 11.49 2.87 -4.72
C GLU A 97 10.04 2.99 -4.19
N TYR A 98 9.25 3.95 -4.70
CA TYR A 98 7.84 4.07 -4.32
C TYR A 98 6.95 2.98 -4.94
N ILE A 99 7.31 2.48 -6.14
CA ILE A 99 6.60 1.35 -6.75
C ILE A 99 6.73 0.13 -5.84
N GLU A 100 7.97 -0.22 -5.47
CA GLU A 100 8.25 -1.34 -4.56
C GLU A 100 7.57 -1.15 -3.20
N CYS A 101 7.55 0.07 -2.66
CA CYS A 101 6.83 0.37 -1.43
C CYS A 101 5.32 0.13 -1.57
N PHE A 102 4.66 0.64 -2.61
CA PHE A 102 3.22 0.43 -2.80
C PHE A 102 2.85 -1.02 -3.10
N GLU A 103 3.71 -1.75 -3.82
CA GLU A 103 3.54 -3.19 -4.04
C GLU A 103 3.62 -3.99 -2.73
N LYS A 104 4.56 -3.63 -1.85
CA LYS A 104 4.67 -4.23 -0.52
C LYS A 104 3.48 -3.86 0.36
N VAL A 105 3.05 -2.59 0.35
CA VAL A 105 1.86 -2.13 1.07
C VAL A 105 0.61 -2.87 0.60
N PHE A 106 0.47 -3.17 -0.70
CA PHE A 106 -0.64 -4.00 -1.19
C PHE A 106 -0.67 -5.37 -0.52
N GLN A 107 0.47 -6.06 -0.49
CA GLN A 107 0.57 -7.40 0.11
C GLN A 107 0.27 -7.37 1.60
N ASP A 108 0.89 -6.45 2.34
CA ASP A 108 0.71 -6.32 3.78
C ASP A 108 -0.74 -5.98 4.15
N GLN A 109 -1.41 -5.15 3.34
CA GLN A 109 -2.82 -4.79 3.55
C GLN A 109 -3.77 -5.93 3.23
N TYR A 110 -3.47 -6.74 2.20
CA TYR A 110 -4.27 -7.90 1.88
C TYR A 110 -4.19 -8.97 2.99
N GLU A 111 -3.02 -9.16 3.61
CA GLU A 111 -2.85 -10.09 4.74
C GLU A 111 -3.77 -9.74 5.92
N ILE A 112 -3.92 -8.45 6.23
CA ILE A 112 -4.77 -7.96 7.33
C ILE A 112 -6.18 -7.55 6.87
N VAL A 113 -6.58 -7.84 5.64
CA VAL A 113 -7.86 -7.38 5.05
C VAL A 113 -9.09 -7.77 5.87
N HIS A 114 -9.01 -8.90 6.58
CA HIS A 114 -10.05 -9.40 7.47
C HIS A 114 -10.35 -8.47 8.66
N ARG A 115 -9.41 -7.58 9.02
CA ARG A 115 -9.54 -6.61 10.12
C ARG A 115 -10.13 -5.27 9.67
N LEU A 116 -10.29 -5.06 8.37
CA LEU A 116 -10.78 -3.81 7.83
C LEU A 116 -12.32 -3.78 7.79
N GLU A 117 -12.87 -2.63 8.16
CA GLU A 117 -14.30 -2.36 8.04
C GLU A 117 -14.72 -2.10 6.58
N ASN A 118 -16.01 -2.28 6.26
CA ASN A 118 -16.54 -2.19 4.89
C ASN A 118 -16.16 -0.91 4.13
N VAL A 119 -16.13 0.25 4.81
CA VAL A 119 -15.76 1.53 4.18
C VAL A 119 -14.27 1.52 3.80
N LYS A 120 -13.41 1.05 4.71
CA LYS A 120 -11.96 0.94 4.48
C LYS A 120 -11.66 -0.03 3.36
N LEU A 121 -12.30 -1.21 3.36
CA LEU A 121 -12.18 -2.22 2.29
C LEU A 121 -12.46 -1.61 0.92
N ARG A 122 -13.54 -0.83 0.79
CA ARG A 122 -13.91 -0.17 -0.45
C ARG A 122 -12.88 0.86 -0.89
N ASN A 123 -12.44 1.74 0.02
CA ASN A 123 -11.49 2.80 -0.34
C ASN A 123 -10.12 2.25 -0.72
N VAL A 124 -9.60 1.28 0.04
CA VAL A 124 -8.32 0.61 -0.24
C VAL A 124 -8.39 -0.14 -1.57
N ALA A 125 -9.49 -0.85 -1.84
CA ALA A 125 -9.66 -1.55 -3.12
C ALA A 125 -9.68 -0.57 -4.31
N LYS A 126 -10.41 0.55 -4.20
CA LYS A 126 -10.47 1.58 -5.25
C LYS A 126 -9.12 2.28 -5.46
N PHE A 127 -8.37 2.50 -4.38
CA PHE A 127 -7.03 3.06 -4.43
C PHE A 127 -6.09 2.17 -5.26
N PHE A 128 -6.05 0.87 -4.96
CA PHE A 128 -5.18 -0.06 -5.69
C PHE A 128 -5.67 -0.37 -7.11
N ALA A 129 -6.99 -0.36 -7.35
CA ALA A 129 -7.53 -0.42 -8.71
C ALA A 129 -7.01 0.74 -9.56
N HIS A 130 -6.96 1.97 -9.03
CA HIS A 130 -6.39 3.12 -9.73
C HIS A 130 -4.93 2.89 -10.11
N LEU A 131 -4.11 2.37 -9.18
CA LEU A 131 -2.69 2.11 -9.44
C LEU A 131 -2.47 1.02 -10.49
N LEU A 132 -3.29 -0.03 -10.49
CA LEU A 132 -3.22 -1.11 -11.49
C LEU A 132 -3.69 -0.64 -12.88
N VAL A 133 -4.79 0.13 -12.96
CA VAL A 133 -5.32 0.67 -14.22
C VAL A 133 -4.33 1.62 -14.88
N THR A 134 -3.59 2.39 -14.07
CA THR A 134 -2.62 3.37 -14.55
C THR A 134 -1.22 2.78 -14.75
N ASP A 135 -1.05 1.47 -14.54
CA ASP A 135 0.24 0.77 -14.62
C ASP A 135 1.32 1.41 -13.71
N ALA A 136 0.89 1.99 -12.59
CA ALA A 136 1.76 2.59 -11.59
C ALA A 136 2.44 1.54 -10.69
N ILE A 137 1.83 0.35 -10.58
CA ILE A 137 2.38 -0.83 -9.91
C ILE A 137 2.17 -2.06 -10.79
N SER A 138 2.98 -3.10 -10.59
CA SER A 138 2.84 -4.36 -11.33
C SER A 138 1.54 -5.08 -10.96
N TRP A 139 0.92 -5.72 -11.96
CA TRP A 139 -0.19 -6.66 -11.73
C TRP A 139 0.25 -7.91 -10.94
N GLY A 140 1.56 -8.14 -10.80
CA GLY A 140 2.12 -9.20 -9.97
C GLY A 140 1.74 -9.12 -8.50
N VAL A 141 1.29 -7.97 -8.00
CA VAL A 141 0.75 -7.83 -6.63
C VAL A 141 -0.47 -8.73 -6.39
N LEU A 142 -1.23 -9.07 -7.44
CA LEU A 142 -2.42 -9.92 -7.30
C LEU A 142 -2.10 -11.38 -6.97
N ARG A 143 -0.82 -11.79 -7.06
CA ARG A 143 -0.38 -13.16 -6.74
C ARG A 143 -0.68 -13.58 -5.31
N CYS A 144 -0.77 -12.65 -4.36
CA CYS A 144 -1.09 -12.97 -2.97
C CYS A 144 -2.57 -13.33 -2.75
N ILE A 145 -3.43 -13.14 -3.77
CA ILE A 145 -4.86 -13.42 -3.69
C ILE A 145 -5.13 -14.87 -4.08
N ILE A 146 -5.66 -15.65 -3.14
CA ILE A 146 -6.07 -17.04 -3.35
C ILE A 146 -7.59 -17.12 -3.20
N LEU A 147 -8.32 -17.22 -4.31
CA LEU A 147 -9.78 -17.21 -4.37
C LEU A 147 -10.33 -18.63 -4.25
N THR A 148 -10.24 -19.18 -3.05
CA THR A 148 -10.83 -20.48 -2.67
C THR A 148 -11.81 -20.31 -1.50
N GLU A 149 -12.61 -21.34 -1.24
CA GLU A 149 -13.51 -21.36 -0.08
C GLU A 149 -12.73 -21.33 1.26
N GLU A 150 -11.55 -21.95 1.29
CA GLU A 150 -10.74 -22.14 2.50
C GLU A 150 -9.85 -20.93 2.79
N ASP A 151 -9.28 -20.30 1.76
CA ASP A 151 -8.32 -19.19 1.91
C ASP A 151 -8.98 -17.81 1.88
N THR A 152 -10.29 -17.71 1.58
CA THR A 152 -10.99 -16.41 1.58
C THR A 152 -11.97 -16.23 2.74
N THR A 153 -11.81 -15.10 3.43
CA THR A 153 -12.83 -14.59 4.36
C THR A 153 -13.89 -13.75 3.65
N SER A 154 -15.00 -13.48 4.33
CA SER A 154 -16.03 -12.55 3.82
C SER A 154 -15.44 -11.16 3.47
N SER A 155 -14.56 -10.62 4.31
CA SER A 155 -13.88 -9.34 4.04
C SER A 155 -12.98 -9.40 2.81
N SER A 156 -12.24 -10.52 2.63
CA SER A 156 -11.41 -10.74 1.44
C SER A 156 -12.25 -10.73 0.17
N ARG A 157 -13.41 -11.40 0.19
CA ARG A 157 -14.37 -11.40 -0.93
C ARG A 157 -14.95 -10.01 -1.20
N VAL A 158 -15.28 -9.23 -0.17
CA VAL A 158 -15.74 -7.84 -0.35
C VAL A 158 -14.63 -6.97 -0.95
N TYR A 159 -13.38 -7.15 -0.51
CA TYR A 159 -12.23 -6.44 -1.08
C TYR A 159 -12.05 -6.76 -2.56
N ILE A 160 -11.94 -8.05 -2.92
CA ILE A 160 -11.77 -8.50 -4.31
C ILE A 160 -12.94 -8.01 -5.18
N LYS A 161 -14.17 -8.08 -4.68
CA LYS A 161 -15.35 -7.54 -5.38
C LYS A 161 -15.16 -6.05 -5.70
N ASN A 162 -14.84 -5.23 -4.70
CA ASN A 162 -14.67 -3.79 -4.91
C ASN A 162 -13.50 -3.49 -5.87
N LEU A 163 -12.41 -4.24 -5.76
CA LEU A 163 -11.24 -4.10 -6.62
C LEU A 163 -11.60 -4.36 -8.09
N PHE A 164 -12.20 -5.52 -8.39
CA PHE A 164 -12.52 -5.90 -9.76
C PHE A 164 -13.67 -5.10 -10.37
N LEU A 165 -14.66 -4.68 -9.57
CA LEU A 165 -15.69 -3.76 -10.05
C LEU A 165 -15.09 -2.42 -10.48
N GLU A 166 -14.15 -1.88 -9.69
CA GLU A 166 -13.47 -0.63 -10.04
C GLU A 166 -12.58 -0.80 -11.29
N LEU A 167 -11.84 -1.92 -11.39
CA LEU A 167 -11.04 -2.25 -12.58
C LEU A 167 -11.93 -2.34 -13.84
N ALA A 168 -13.09 -2.98 -13.73
CA ALA A 168 -14.04 -3.11 -14.82
C ALA A 168 -14.67 -1.77 -15.20
N GLU A 169 -14.94 -0.89 -14.23
CA GLU A 169 -15.45 0.47 -14.45
C GLU A 169 -14.46 1.32 -15.25
N PHE A 170 -13.16 1.27 -14.92
CA PHE A 170 -12.14 2.07 -15.61
C PHE A 170 -11.68 1.50 -16.96
N LEU A 171 -11.44 0.18 -17.04
CA LEU A 171 -10.91 -0.44 -18.27
C LEU A 171 -12.00 -0.88 -19.24
N GLY A 172 -13.18 -1.20 -18.73
CA GLY A 172 -14.19 -1.98 -19.43
C GLY A 172 -13.86 -3.47 -19.45
N LEU A 173 -14.90 -4.31 -19.58
CA LEU A 173 -14.78 -5.76 -19.45
C LEU A 173 -13.83 -6.37 -20.50
N THR A 174 -13.86 -5.90 -21.74
CA THR A 174 -13.02 -6.43 -22.83
C THR A 174 -11.53 -6.23 -22.57
N LYS A 175 -11.12 -5.01 -22.18
CA LYS A 175 -9.71 -4.71 -21.91
C LYS A 175 -9.22 -5.42 -20.66
N LEU A 176 -10.07 -5.50 -19.63
CA LEU A 176 -9.77 -6.25 -18.42
C LEU A 176 -9.57 -7.73 -18.74
N ASN A 177 -10.47 -8.35 -19.52
CA ASN A 177 -10.34 -9.75 -19.90
C ASN A 177 -9.07 -10.02 -20.71
N ASN A 178 -8.75 -9.16 -21.69
CA ASN A 178 -7.50 -9.29 -22.46
C ASN A 178 -6.26 -9.23 -21.56
N ARG A 179 -6.30 -8.42 -20.48
CA ARG A 179 -5.20 -8.31 -19.53
C ARG A 179 -5.08 -9.55 -18.63
N LEU A 180 -6.21 -10.08 -18.17
CA LEU A 180 -6.26 -11.26 -17.30
C LEU A 180 -5.96 -12.56 -18.04
N THR A 181 -6.14 -12.59 -19.36
CA THR A 181 -5.83 -13.73 -20.23
C THR A 181 -4.45 -13.65 -20.90
N ASP A 182 -3.68 -12.59 -20.62
CA ASP A 182 -2.31 -12.44 -21.12
C ASP A 182 -1.42 -13.58 -20.58
N PRO A 183 -0.83 -14.42 -21.47
CA PRO A 183 0.03 -15.52 -21.04
C PRO A 183 1.24 -15.10 -20.20
N THR A 184 1.73 -13.86 -20.37
CA THR A 184 2.88 -13.33 -19.62
C THR A 184 2.52 -12.96 -18.18
N LEU A 185 1.24 -12.74 -17.89
CA LEU A 185 0.73 -12.38 -16.57
C LEU A 185 -0.01 -13.53 -15.88
N ALA A 186 -0.23 -14.65 -16.58
CA ALA A 186 -1.04 -15.76 -16.12
C ALA A 186 -0.61 -16.28 -14.73
N GLU A 187 0.70 -16.38 -14.46
CA GLU A 187 1.24 -16.85 -13.17
C GLU A 187 0.82 -15.98 -11.98
N TYR A 188 0.51 -14.71 -12.20
CA TYR A 188 0.06 -13.79 -11.15
C TYR A 188 -1.42 -13.95 -10.82
N PHE A 189 -2.18 -14.65 -11.67
CA PHE A 189 -3.62 -14.82 -11.53
C PHE A 189 -4.05 -16.26 -11.22
N ASP A 190 -3.11 -17.20 -11.05
CA ASP A 190 -3.41 -18.60 -10.72
C ASP A 190 -4.26 -18.74 -9.46
N GLY A 191 -4.02 -17.91 -8.44
CA GLY A 191 -4.84 -17.88 -7.22
C GLY A 191 -6.24 -17.32 -7.44
N LEU A 192 -6.42 -16.39 -8.39
CA LEU A 192 -7.73 -15.80 -8.74
C LEU A 192 -8.56 -16.71 -9.64
N PHE A 193 -7.90 -17.40 -10.58
CA PHE A 193 -8.51 -18.32 -11.55
C PHE A 193 -7.95 -19.74 -11.40
N PRO A 194 -8.22 -20.40 -10.26
CA PRO A 194 -7.67 -21.72 -9.97
C PRO A 194 -8.11 -22.77 -10.99
N ARG A 195 -7.14 -23.54 -11.50
CA ARG A 195 -7.33 -24.65 -12.47
C ARG A 195 -6.94 -26.02 -11.91
N ASP A 196 -6.53 -26.06 -10.64
CA ASP A 196 -6.04 -27.21 -9.91
C ASP A 196 -7.17 -28.18 -9.52
N ASN A 197 -8.26 -27.64 -8.99
CA ASN A 197 -9.37 -28.41 -8.43
C ASN A 197 -10.71 -27.89 -8.98
N PRO A 198 -11.57 -28.75 -9.55
CA PRO A 198 -12.90 -28.36 -10.03
C PRO A 198 -13.75 -27.62 -8.99
N LYS A 199 -13.57 -27.89 -7.68
CA LYS A 199 -14.25 -27.17 -6.60
C LYS A 199 -13.81 -25.71 -6.54
N ASN A 200 -12.51 -25.46 -6.56
CA ASN A 200 -11.91 -24.12 -6.53
C ASN A 200 -12.27 -23.33 -7.79
N THR A 201 -12.20 -23.96 -8.97
CA THR A 201 -12.59 -23.35 -10.24
C THR A 201 -14.06 -22.90 -10.21
N ARG A 202 -14.98 -23.77 -9.76
CA ARG A 202 -16.40 -23.42 -9.61
C ARG A 202 -16.63 -22.29 -8.62
N PHE A 203 -15.88 -22.28 -7.51
CA PHE A 203 -15.98 -21.21 -6.53
C PHE A 203 -15.60 -19.84 -7.14
N SER A 204 -14.48 -19.77 -7.87
CA SER A 204 -14.06 -18.55 -8.57
C SER A 204 -15.08 -18.10 -9.63
N ILE A 205 -15.54 -19.01 -10.50
CA ILE A 205 -16.58 -18.73 -11.52
C ILE A 205 -17.85 -18.16 -10.86
N ASN A 206 -18.33 -18.81 -9.80
CA ASN A 206 -19.53 -18.38 -9.09
C ASN A 206 -19.34 -17.01 -8.44
N PHE A 207 -18.16 -16.77 -7.85
CA PHE A 207 -17.82 -15.48 -7.27
C PHE A 207 -17.88 -14.36 -8.33
N PHE A 208 -17.15 -14.48 -9.44
CA PHE A 208 -17.14 -13.46 -10.50
C PHE A 208 -18.51 -13.28 -11.16
N THR A 209 -19.27 -14.36 -11.34
CA THR A 209 -20.65 -14.29 -11.83
C THR A 209 -21.55 -13.52 -10.86
N SER A 210 -21.44 -13.79 -9.55
CA SER A 210 -22.26 -13.13 -8.51
C SER A 210 -22.04 -11.62 -8.40
N ILE A 211 -20.86 -11.14 -8.81
CA ILE A 211 -20.52 -9.71 -8.81
C ILE A 211 -20.74 -9.05 -10.19
N GLY A 212 -21.34 -9.78 -11.15
CA GLY A 212 -21.65 -9.25 -12.49
C GLY A 212 -20.47 -9.23 -13.47
N LEU A 213 -19.38 -9.93 -13.14
CA LEU A 213 -18.15 -10.01 -13.95
C LEU A 213 -17.89 -11.42 -14.50
N GLY A 214 -18.96 -12.20 -14.75
CA GLY A 214 -18.84 -13.58 -15.24
C GLY A 214 -18.15 -13.73 -16.61
N GLY A 215 -18.00 -12.64 -17.37
CA GLY A 215 -17.22 -12.65 -18.62
C GLY A 215 -15.70 -12.69 -18.44
N LEU A 216 -15.20 -12.69 -17.20
CA LEU A 216 -13.77 -12.82 -16.87
C LEU A 216 -13.35 -14.27 -16.59
N THR A 217 -14.29 -15.20 -16.46
CA THR A 217 -14.06 -16.59 -16.02
C THR A 217 -14.48 -17.61 -17.04
#